data_AF-A0A7S2UI23-F1
#
_entry.id   AF-A0A7S2UI23-F1
#
_cell.length_a   1.000
_cell.length_b   1.000
_cell.length_c   1.000
_cell.angle_alpha   90.00
_cell.angle_beta   90.00
_cell.angle_gamma   90.00
#
_symmetry.space_group_name_H-M   'P 1'
#
loop_
_entity.id
_entity.type
_entity.pdbx_description
1 polymer ?
#
loop_
_entity_poly.entity_id
_entity_poly.type
_entity_poly.pdbx_seq_one_letter_code
_entity_poly.pdbx_strand_id
1 'polypeptide(L)'
;VQEYVATYSGIVQENFTSLTDAMEGAHVLYVTRIQKERFAKQEDYDKVKDAYVVDAAIMKSAPANMVVMHPLPRVNEISTEVDLDPRAAYFRQMKNGMYVRMALLALVLGKA
;
A
#
# COMPACT_ATOMS: atom_id res chain seq x y z
N VAL A 1 14.11 4.10 3.67
CA VAL A 1 12.95 4.69 4.38
C VAL A 1 13.15 4.63 5.87
N GLN A 2 13.42 3.46 6.47
CA GLN A 2 13.61 3.34 7.92
C GLN A 2 14.69 4.26 8.50
N GLU A 3 15.86 4.31 7.85
CA GLU A 3 16.94 5.24 8.24
C GLU A 3 16.50 6.71 8.17
N TYR A 4 15.77 7.09 7.12
CA TYR A 4 15.23 8.44 6.98
C TYR A 4 14.21 8.75 8.08
N VAL A 5 13.30 7.82 8.37
CA VAL A 5 12.29 7.98 9.43
C VAL A 5 12.95 8.05 10.81
N ALA A 6 14.03 7.31 11.04
CA ALA A 6 14.80 7.34 12.29
C ALA A 6 15.45 8.70 12.58
N THR A 7 15.56 9.59 11.58
CA THR A 7 16.05 10.96 11.81
C THR A 7 15.02 11.87 12.52
N TYR A 8 13.75 11.44 12.60
CA TYR A 8 12.68 12.18 13.26
C TYR A 8 12.37 11.60 14.64
N SER A 9 12.15 12.47 15.63
CA SER A 9 11.78 12.06 16.99
C SER A 9 10.30 11.68 17.09
N GLY A 10 9.99 10.69 17.94
CA GLY A 10 8.61 10.29 18.24
C GLY A 10 7.94 9.33 17.25
N ILE A 11 8.65 8.86 16.22
CA ILE A 11 8.11 7.88 15.27
C ILE A 11 8.61 6.47 15.64
N VAL A 12 7.70 5.63 16.13
CA VAL A 12 7.97 4.23 16.45
C VAL A 12 8.00 3.40 15.16
N GLN A 13 8.95 2.46 15.07
CA GLN A 13 9.13 1.58 13.92
C GLN A 13 9.20 0.12 14.40
N GLU A 14 8.41 -0.74 13.77
CA GLU A 14 8.36 -2.17 14.06
C GLU A 14 8.41 -2.95 12.74
N ASN A 15 8.94 -4.18 12.79
CA ASN A 15 9.08 -5.06 11.64
C ASN A 15 8.31 -6.36 11.88
N PHE A 16 7.56 -6.79 10.87
CA PHE A 16 6.74 -8.00 10.93
C PHE A 16 7.03 -8.88 9.72
N THR A 17 6.84 -10.18 9.89
CA THR A 17 6.94 -11.19 8.82
C THR A 17 5.58 -11.82 8.50
N SER A 18 4.51 -11.33 9.13
CA SER A 18 3.12 -11.79 8.99
C SER A 18 2.23 -10.57 8.72
N LEU A 19 1.35 -10.67 7.71
CA LEU A 19 0.37 -9.61 7.43
C LEU A 19 -0.61 -9.44 8.60
N THR A 20 -1.02 -10.55 9.22
CA THR A 20 -1.99 -10.54 10.32
C THR A 20 -1.45 -9.74 11.51
N ASP A 21 -0.19 -9.98 11.88
CA ASP A 21 0.47 -9.32 13.00
C ASP A 21 0.69 -7.83 12.68
N ALA A 22 1.12 -7.53 11.44
CA ALA A 22 1.33 -6.15 10.99
C ALA A 22 0.03 -5.32 10.91
N MET A 23 -1.12 -5.98 10.73
CA MET A 23 -2.43 -5.33 10.69
C MET A 23 -3.04 -5.13 12.08
N GLU A 24 -2.49 -5.73 13.13
CA GLU A 24 -2.99 -5.56 14.50
C GLU A 24 -2.83 -4.09 14.92
N GLY A 25 -3.95 -3.39 15.13
CA GLY A 25 -3.96 -1.96 15.45
C GLY A 25 -3.67 -1.02 14.27
N ALA A 26 -3.53 -1.53 13.05
CA ALA A 26 -3.27 -0.71 11.87
C ALA A 26 -4.55 0.00 11.36
N HIS A 27 -4.39 1.26 10.98
CA HIS A 27 -5.46 2.07 10.35
C HIS A 27 -5.30 2.17 8.83
N VAL A 28 -4.08 2.01 8.32
CA VAL A 28 -3.75 2.10 6.90
C VAL A 28 -2.81 0.96 6.56
N LEU A 29 -3.26 0.06 5.68
CA LEU A 29 -2.41 -0.93 5.03
C LEU A 29 -1.98 -0.39 3.67
N TYR A 30 -0.72 0.04 3.56
CA TYR A 30 -0.16 0.53 2.30
C TYR A 30 0.62 -0.57 1.58
N VAL A 31 -0.01 -1.20 0.60
CA VAL A 31 0.54 -2.33 -0.14
C VAL A 31 1.34 -1.82 -1.34
N THR A 32 2.43 -2.52 -1.68
CA THR A 32 3.25 -2.19 -2.86
C THR A 32 3.53 -3.42 -3.70
N ARG A 33 3.57 -3.23 -5.02
CA ARG A 33 4.05 -4.24 -5.97
C ARG A 33 5.51 -4.63 -5.69
N ILE A 34 5.79 -5.94 -5.73
CA ILE A 34 7.15 -6.43 -5.88
C ILE A 34 7.65 -6.10 -7.30
N GLN A 35 8.63 -5.20 -7.39
CA GLN A 35 9.12 -4.70 -8.67
C GLN A 35 10.07 -5.69 -9.34
N LYS A 36 9.51 -6.55 -10.19
CA LYS A 36 10.23 -7.56 -11.00
C LYS A 36 11.48 -6.98 -11.68
N GLU A 37 11.37 -5.77 -12.20
CA GLU A 37 12.44 -5.06 -12.91
C GLU A 37 13.68 -4.73 -12.04
N ARG A 38 13.58 -4.88 -10.71
CA ARG A 38 14.69 -4.65 -9.77
C ARG A 38 15.49 -5.92 -9.43
N PHE A 39 15.07 -7.08 -9.93
CA PHE A 39 15.75 -8.35 -9.68
C PHE A 39 16.72 -8.67 -10.82
N ALA A 40 17.94 -9.09 -10.46
CA ALA A 40 18.95 -9.52 -11.44
C ALA A 40 18.63 -10.90 -12.04
N LYS A 41 17.92 -11.75 -11.28
CA LYS A 41 17.52 -13.11 -11.68
C LYS A 41 16.03 -13.30 -11.49
N GLN A 42 15.40 -13.94 -12.48
CA GLN A 42 13.97 -14.28 -12.45
C GLN A 42 13.61 -15.16 -11.25
N GLU A 43 14.46 -16.14 -10.92
CA GLU A 43 14.26 -17.06 -9.81
C GLU A 43 14.14 -16.37 -8.44
N ASP A 44 14.87 -15.26 -8.23
CA ASP A 44 14.83 -14.53 -6.96
C ASP A 44 13.54 -13.73 -6.82
N TYR A 45 13.00 -13.21 -7.93
CA TYR A 45 11.68 -12.61 -7.96
C TYR A 45 10.59 -13.65 -7.67
N ASP A 46 10.65 -14.81 -8.32
CA ASP A 46 9.63 -15.85 -8.19
C ASP A 46 9.52 -16.40 -6.76
N LYS A 47 10.61 -16.37 -5.99
CA LYS A 47 10.61 -16.74 -4.56
C LYS A 47 9.80 -15.79 -3.67
N VAL A 48 9.66 -14.52 -4.05
CA VAL A 48 9.12 -13.47 -3.15
C VAL A 48 7.87 -12.77 -3.68
N LYS A 49 7.53 -12.92 -4.97
CA LYS A 49 6.42 -12.21 -5.61
C LYS A 49 5.05 -12.44 -4.95
N ASP A 50 4.85 -13.60 -4.33
CA ASP A 50 3.61 -13.98 -3.67
C ASP A 50 3.80 -14.11 -2.13
N ALA A 51 4.86 -13.54 -1.56
CA ALA A 51 5.15 -13.66 -0.13
C ALA A 51 4.11 -12.97 0.77
N TYR A 52 3.51 -11.88 0.27
CA TYR A 52 2.49 -11.11 0.98
C TYR A 52 1.35 -10.79 0.02
N VAL A 53 0.25 -11.53 0.14
CA VAL A 53 -0.95 -11.37 -0.68
C VAL A 53 -2.11 -10.95 0.21
N VAL A 54 -2.76 -9.85 -0.17
CA VAL A 54 -4.00 -9.39 0.47
C VAL A 54 -5.18 -9.99 -0.29
N ASP A 55 -5.83 -10.98 0.33
CA ASP A 55 -7.00 -11.68 -0.19
C ASP A 55 -8.22 -11.54 0.75
N ALA A 56 -9.36 -12.09 0.37
CA ALA A 56 -10.57 -12.04 1.21
C ALA A 56 -10.39 -12.75 2.56
N ALA A 57 -9.49 -13.72 2.68
CA ALA A 57 -9.24 -14.43 3.93
C ALA A 57 -8.45 -13.55 4.91
N ILE A 58 -7.38 -12.91 4.45
CA ILE A 58 -6.59 -11.92 5.20
C ILE A 58 -7.46 -10.72 5.59
N MET A 59 -8.35 -10.26 4.71
CA MET A 59 -9.24 -9.14 5.02
C MET A 59 -10.27 -9.47 6.13
N LYS A 60 -10.54 -10.74 6.44
CA LYS A 60 -11.41 -11.11 7.58
C LYS A 60 -10.77 -10.83 8.94
N SER A 61 -9.44 -10.90 9.04
CA SER A 61 -8.71 -10.57 10.27
C SER A 61 -8.31 -9.10 10.35
N ALA A 62 -8.41 -8.36 9.25
CA ALA A 62 -8.11 -6.93 9.22
C ALA A 62 -9.11 -6.10 10.06
N PRO A 63 -8.65 -5.04 10.76
CA PRO A 63 -9.52 -4.15 11.52
C PRO A 63 -10.65 -3.54 10.67
N ALA A 64 -11.81 -3.32 11.29
CA ALA A 64 -13.00 -2.81 10.61
C ALA A 64 -12.83 -1.35 10.11
N ASN A 65 -12.05 -0.54 10.83
CA ASN A 65 -11.76 0.86 10.53
C ASN A 65 -10.46 1.07 9.71
N MET A 66 -9.83 -0.01 9.24
CA MET A 66 -8.62 0.06 8.42
C MET A 66 -8.98 0.37 6.95
N VAL A 67 -8.10 1.06 6.23
CA VAL A 67 -8.17 1.19 4.77
C VAL A 67 -6.99 0.49 4.08
N VAL A 68 -7.23 -0.07 2.90
CA VAL A 68 -6.19 -0.66 2.04
C VAL A 68 -5.85 0.32 0.91
N MET A 69 -4.59 0.73 0.83
CA MET A 69 -4.06 1.63 -0.19
C MET A 69 -3.02 0.92 -1.06
N HIS A 70 -2.89 1.37 -2.31
CA HIS A 70 -1.95 0.80 -3.27
C HIS A 70 -1.63 1.85 -4.34
N PRO A 71 -0.35 2.06 -4.70
CA PRO A 71 0.02 3.08 -5.69
C PRO A 71 -0.33 2.71 -7.14
N LEU A 72 -0.59 1.42 -7.40
CA LEU A 72 -0.85 0.82 -8.71
C LEU A 72 0.35 0.95 -9.70
N PRO A 73 0.38 0.13 -10.78
CA PRO A 73 -0.48 -1.03 -11.07
C PRO A 73 -0.22 -2.18 -10.08
N ARG A 74 -1.26 -2.97 -9.80
CA ARG A 74 -1.12 -4.21 -9.03
C ARG A 74 -0.89 -5.44 -9.91
N VAL A 75 -0.26 -6.48 -9.37
CA VAL A 75 -0.08 -7.77 -10.06
C VAL A 75 -0.82 -8.88 -9.31
N ASN A 76 -0.24 -9.37 -8.21
CA ASN A 76 -0.76 -10.49 -7.41
C ASN A 76 -0.92 -10.13 -5.93
N GLU A 77 -0.29 -9.04 -5.49
CA GLU A 77 -0.21 -8.61 -4.10
C GLU A 77 -1.57 -8.22 -3.49
N ILE A 78 -2.59 -7.96 -4.31
CA ILE A 78 -3.98 -7.74 -3.89
C ILE A 78 -4.89 -8.52 -4.83
N SER A 79 -5.64 -9.48 -4.28
CA SER A 79 -6.65 -10.25 -5.02
C SER A 79 -7.79 -9.35 -5.49
N THR A 80 -8.37 -9.65 -6.66
CA THR A 80 -9.48 -8.87 -7.24
C THR A 80 -10.76 -8.95 -6.40
N GLU A 81 -10.94 -10.00 -5.60
CA GLU A 81 -12.08 -10.10 -4.68
C GLU A 81 -12.09 -9.00 -3.61
N VAL A 82 -10.92 -8.43 -3.29
CA VAL A 82 -10.78 -7.33 -2.33
C VAL A 82 -11.34 -6.02 -2.90
N ASP A 83 -11.56 -5.91 -4.22
CA ASP A 83 -12.15 -4.72 -4.85
C ASP A 83 -13.55 -4.40 -4.30
N LEU A 84 -14.29 -5.43 -3.87
CA LEU A 84 -15.63 -5.31 -3.32
C LEU A 84 -15.64 -4.95 -1.83
N ASP A 85 -14.49 -5.03 -1.15
CA ASP A 85 -14.38 -4.65 0.26
C ASP A 85 -14.47 -3.12 0.39
N PRO A 86 -15.35 -2.55 1.21
CA PRO A 86 -15.48 -1.09 1.38
C PRO A 86 -14.17 -0.43 1.83
N ARG A 87 -13.29 -1.18 2.52
CA ARG A 87 -11.98 -0.72 2.99
C ARG A 87 -10.96 -0.57 1.86
N ALA A 88 -11.19 -1.17 0.69
CA ALA A 88 -10.34 -1.01 -0.49
C ALA A 88 -10.41 0.44 -1.01
N ALA A 89 -9.35 1.21 -0.78
CA ALA A 89 -9.31 2.63 -1.07
C ALA A 89 -8.47 2.98 -2.31
N TYR A 90 -7.72 2.06 -2.90
CA TYR A 90 -6.77 2.34 -3.98
C TYR A 90 -7.41 2.97 -5.24
N PHE A 91 -8.65 2.62 -5.61
CA PHE A 91 -9.34 3.32 -6.71
C PHE A 91 -9.77 4.75 -6.32
N ARG A 92 -10.26 4.93 -5.08
CA ARG A 92 -10.55 6.27 -4.55
C ARG A 92 -9.27 7.12 -4.47
N GLN A 93 -8.15 6.51 -4.08
CA GLN A 93 -6.82 7.12 -4.05
C GLN A 93 -6.40 7.62 -5.44
N MET A 94 -6.61 6.85 -6.51
CA MET A 94 -6.30 7.30 -7.87
C MET A 94 -7.11 8.55 -8.26
N LYS A 95 -8.41 8.56 -7.94
CA LYS A 95 -9.27 9.73 -8.15
C LYS A 95 -8.79 10.93 -7.33
N ASN A 96 -8.41 10.71 -6.08
CA ASN A 96 -7.84 11.77 -5.22
C ASN A 96 -6.54 12.33 -5.82
N GLY A 97 -5.71 11.48 -6.44
CA GLY A 97 -4.50 11.90 -7.15
C GLY A 97 -4.77 12.90 -8.27
N MET A 98 -5.88 12.77 -9.00
CA MET A 98 -6.31 13.74 -10.01
C MET A 98 -6.59 15.11 -9.36
N TYR A 99 -7.38 15.15 -8.29
CA TYR A 99 -7.73 16.40 -7.60
C TYR A 99 -6.51 17.07 -6.95
N VAL A 100 -5.61 16.30 -6.34
CA VAL A 100 -4.36 16.82 -5.78
C VAL A 100 -3.50 17.45 -6.86
N ARG A 101 -3.38 16.82 -8.04
CA ARG A 101 -2.62 17.40 -9.16
C ARG A 101 -3.28 18.66 -9.72
N MET A 102 -4.61 18.69 -9.85
CA MET A 102 -5.34 19.89 -10.26
C MET A 102 -5.08 21.05 -9.29
N ALA A 103 -5.19 20.79 -7.99
CA ALA A 103 -4.93 21.80 -6.96
C ALA A 103 -3.48 22.29 -6.98
N LEU A 104 -2.51 21.37 -7.11
CA LEU A 104 -1.09 21.71 -7.21
C LEU A 104 -0.82 22.60 -8.43
N LEU A 105 -1.37 22.26 -9.60
CA LEU A 105 -1.24 23.08 -10.81
C LEU A 105 -1.89 24.46 -10.64
N ALA A 106 -3.08 24.54 -10.04
CA ALA A 106 -3.73 25.82 -9.78
C ALA A 106 -2.89 26.72 -8.86
N LEU A 107 -2.33 26.17 -7.78
CA LEU A 107 -1.44 26.89 -6.86
C LEU A 107 -0.18 27.39 -7.55
N VAL A 108 0.52 26.51 -8.29
CA VAL A 108 1.78 26.87 -8.97
C VAL A 108 1.57 27.91 -10.06
N LEU A 109 0.41 27.90 -10.74
CA LEU A 109 0.09 28.84 -11.82
C LEU A 109 -0.62 30.12 -11.34
N GLY A 110 -0.79 30.31 -10.02
CA GLY A 110 -1.45 31.50 -9.45
C GLY A 110 -2.93 31.61 -9.79
N LYS A 111 -3.63 30.47 -9.82
CA LYS A 111 -5.06 30.32 -10.16
C LYS A 111 -5.91 29.78 -9.00
N ALA A 112 -5.33 29.71 -7.81
CA ALA A 112 -6.00 29.26 -6.59
C ALA A 112 -6.76 30.40 -5.91
#